data_AF-A0A644XTS5-F1
#
_entry.id   AF-A0A644XTS5-F1
#
_cell.length_a   1.000
_cell.length_b   1.000
_cell.length_c   1.000
_cell.angle_alpha   90.00
_cell.angle_beta   90.00
_cell.angle_gamma   90.00
#
_symmetry.space_group_name_H-M   'P 1'
#
loop_
_entity.id
_entity.type
_entity.pdbx_description
1 polymer ?
#
loop_
_entity_poly.entity_id
_entity_poly.type
_entity_poly.pdbx_seq_one_letter_code
_entity_poly.pdbx_strand_id
1 'polypeptide(L)'
;MNLMRKKETKVLIAFKFKCLFLIEYDSLLIRFSYFCIKSDSMITELDFENLISRPESTILDFKREQYKIINDESGIKTAGFVKDIISFANTIRTETAYVIIGISTDNDNKELIGIDFNIDDATFQEKIKDKVYPKPNFLYYSINYKSKKFGIIEIPVSKYSEPIAPIVKMKGLEVGKIYFRRGSSNAEAIGKEVILIDKWLDSLPSVVESLSLNDEISSLLSNLTSNRYQLSNILSDTLRVAKKHSLKSLIDFCLGELSGWDRPENEESYNFLSYRMQPTLIVPGVVQLNNNSIYSSSQIYSQLKNSDGVYERSILFTPSINYLENLVAQYKTKNDALATYNTTMDKLFGDGTMSDFPITAVATTDSFDNIYSRIRQKLIDILLTV
;
A
#
# COMPACT_ATOMS: atom_id res chain seq x y z
N MET A 1 10.52 -55.65 -2.10
CA MET A 1 11.31 -55.11 -0.96
C MET A 1 10.97 -53.63 -0.82
N ASN A 2 10.12 -53.33 0.16
CA ASN A 2 10.00 -52.13 1.02
C ASN A 2 11.05 -51.01 0.82
N LEU A 3 10.85 -49.71 1.06
CA LEU A 3 9.82 -48.83 1.66
C LEU A 3 10.37 -47.40 1.34
N MET A 4 9.60 -46.35 1.04
CA MET A 4 9.18 -45.34 2.02
C MET A 4 8.54 -44.17 1.26
N ARG A 5 7.26 -43.90 1.54
CA ARG A 5 6.60 -42.62 1.27
C ARG A 5 7.10 -41.59 2.29
N LYS A 6 7.66 -40.46 1.88
CA LYS A 6 7.75 -39.27 2.74
C LYS A 6 6.39 -38.59 2.74
N LYS A 7 5.65 -38.74 3.84
CA LYS A 7 4.49 -37.91 4.18
C LYS A 7 5.02 -36.56 4.65
N GLU A 8 4.64 -35.48 3.98
CA GLU A 8 4.72 -34.14 4.54
C GLU A 8 3.64 -34.00 5.62
N THR A 9 4.08 -33.85 6.86
CA THR A 9 3.21 -33.65 8.01
C THR A 9 2.91 -32.16 8.13
N LYS A 10 1.74 -31.73 7.64
CA LYS A 10 1.17 -30.43 8.02
C LYS A 10 0.81 -30.49 9.50
N VAL A 11 1.54 -29.75 10.34
CA VAL A 11 1.16 -29.54 11.74
C VAL A 11 0.22 -28.33 11.76
N LEU A 12 -1.07 -28.61 11.87
CA LEU A 12 -2.09 -27.59 12.11
C LEU A 12 -2.14 -27.34 13.62
N ILE A 13 -1.45 -26.31 14.12
CA ILE A 13 -1.63 -25.86 15.51
C ILE A 13 -2.82 -24.90 15.53
N ALA A 14 -3.98 -25.39 15.94
CA ALA A 14 -5.15 -24.57 16.16
C ALA A 14 -5.02 -23.83 17.50
N PHE A 15 -4.64 -22.55 17.46
CA PHE A 15 -4.93 -21.61 18.56
C PHE A 15 -6.02 -20.65 18.11
N LYS A 16 -7.01 -20.48 18.99
CA LYS A 16 -8.27 -19.78 18.75
C LYS A 16 -8.09 -18.27 18.82
N PHE A 17 -7.37 -17.68 17.86
CA PHE A 17 -7.39 -16.24 17.55
C PHE A 17 -7.20 -16.05 16.04
N LYS A 18 -7.96 -15.12 15.47
CA LYS A 18 -8.07 -14.88 14.02
C LYS A 18 -6.87 -14.06 13.53
N CYS A 19 -5.69 -14.68 13.41
CA CYS A 19 -4.51 -14.11 12.74
C CYS A 19 -3.91 -15.16 11.79
N LEU A 20 -3.77 -14.81 10.50
CA LEU A 20 -3.04 -15.63 9.53
C LEU A 20 -1.56 -15.25 9.61
N PHE A 21 -0.70 -16.18 10.06
CA PHE A 21 0.75 -16.04 9.97
C PHE A 21 1.24 -16.78 8.73
N LEU A 22 1.88 -16.07 7.80
CA LEU A 22 2.70 -16.67 6.76
C LEU A 22 4.16 -16.64 7.26
N ILE A 23 4.71 -17.83 7.51
CA ILE A 23 6.13 -18.02 7.80
C ILE A 23 6.78 -18.47 6.49
N GLU A 24 7.53 -17.59 5.84
CA GLU A 24 8.48 -17.98 4.79
C GLU A 24 9.85 -18.19 5.42
N TYR A 25 10.38 -19.40 5.28
CA TYR A 25 11.75 -19.73 5.64
C TYR A 25 12.63 -19.45 4.43
N ASP A 26 13.32 -18.31 4.44
CA ASP A 26 14.64 -18.23 3.82
C ASP A 26 15.53 -17.19 4.51
N SER A 27 16.75 -17.64 4.82
CA SER A 27 17.92 -16.93 5.35
C SER A 27 17.74 -15.54 6.01
N LEU A 28 17.87 -15.53 7.35
CA LEU A 28 18.59 -14.51 8.15
C LEU A 28 18.18 -13.02 7.98
N LEU A 29 16.90 -12.70 8.18
CA LEU A 29 16.48 -11.53 8.98
C LEU A 29 14.97 -11.62 9.27
N ILE A 30 14.58 -11.87 10.51
CA ILE A 30 13.17 -11.83 10.90
C ILE A 30 12.75 -10.35 10.99
N ARG A 31 12.11 -9.81 9.95
CA ARG A 31 11.37 -8.54 10.04
C ARG A 31 9.92 -8.81 10.40
N PHE A 32 9.58 -8.58 11.67
CA PHE A 32 8.18 -8.46 12.09
C PHE A 32 7.62 -7.14 11.56
N SER A 33 6.78 -7.21 10.54
CA SER A 33 5.99 -6.06 10.10
C SER A 33 4.55 -6.29 10.56
N TYR A 34 4.15 -5.60 11.62
CA TYR A 34 2.75 -5.57 12.04
C TYR A 34 1.96 -4.71 11.05
N PHE A 35 1.05 -5.33 10.32
CA PHE A 35 0.04 -4.63 9.51
C PHE A 35 -1.31 -4.82 10.21
N CYS A 36 -1.62 -3.94 11.17
CA CYS A 36 -2.97 -3.86 11.73
C CYS A 36 -3.83 -3.05 10.76
N ILE A 37 -4.50 -3.74 9.83
CA ILE A 37 -5.70 -3.19 9.20
C ILE A 37 -6.82 -3.36 10.22
N LYS A 38 -7.01 -2.38 11.09
CA LYS A 38 -8.25 -2.29 11.85
C LYS A 38 -9.18 -1.36 11.06
N SER A 39 -10.00 -1.97 10.21
CA SER A 39 -11.22 -1.31 9.71
C SER A 39 -12.09 -0.91 10.90
N ASP A 40 -12.80 0.20 10.81
CA ASP A 40 -13.82 0.73 11.73
C ASP A 40 -14.57 -0.36 12.55
N SER A 41 -13.94 -0.84 13.62
CA SER A 41 -14.50 -1.88 14.48
C SER A 41 -14.26 -1.47 15.92
N MET A 42 -15.38 -1.12 16.56
CA MET A 42 -15.50 -1.06 18.01
C MET A 42 -14.78 -2.25 18.63
N ILE A 43 -14.01 -2.01 19.70
CA ILE A 43 -13.35 -3.11 20.43
C ILE A 43 -14.36 -4.18 20.84
N THR A 44 -13.96 -5.44 20.76
CA THR A 44 -14.80 -6.55 21.24
C THR A 44 -14.81 -6.61 22.76
N GLU A 45 -15.73 -7.38 23.35
CA GLU A 45 -15.76 -7.60 24.79
C GLU A 45 -14.43 -8.19 25.31
N LEU A 46 -13.82 -9.10 24.55
CA LEU A 46 -12.53 -9.70 24.87
C LEU A 46 -11.38 -8.68 24.82
N ASP A 47 -11.39 -7.78 23.84
CA ASP A 47 -10.42 -6.69 23.78
C ASP A 47 -10.58 -5.74 24.97
N PHE A 48 -11.82 -5.46 25.37
CA PHE A 48 -12.13 -4.67 26.55
C PHE A 48 -11.61 -5.35 27.83
N GLU A 49 -11.85 -6.64 28.02
CA GLU A 49 -11.29 -7.42 29.15
C GLU A 49 -9.75 -7.35 29.19
N ASN A 50 -9.12 -7.44 28.03
CA ASN A 50 -7.67 -7.33 27.89
C ASN A 50 -7.14 -5.92 28.18
N LEU A 51 -7.92 -4.87 27.96
CA LEU A 51 -7.54 -3.50 28.30
C LEU A 51 -7.70 -3.25 29.81
N ILE A 52 -8.84 -3.64 30.40
CA ILE A 52 -9.09 -3.40 31.83
C ILE A 52 -8.16 -4.21 32.74
N SER A 53 -7.49 -5.26 32.26
CA SER A 53 -6.49 -6.00 33.04
C SER A 53 -5.11 -5.32 33.11
N ARG A 54 -4.80 -4.39 32.20
CA ARG A 54 -3.49 -3.70 32.13
C ARG A 54 -3.44 -2.46 33.03
N PRO A 55 -2.33 -2.13 33.71
CA PRO A 55 -2.22 -0.89 34.48
C PRO A 55 -2.33 0.37 33.59
N GLU A 56 -2.56 1.53 34.22
CA GLU A 56 -2.46 2.82 33.52
C GLU A 56 -1.05 3.00 32.92
N SER A 57 -1.00 3.64 31.76
CA SER A 57 0.22 3.82 31.01
C SER A 57 0.17 5.05 30.13
N THR A 58 1.16 5.20 29.26
CA THR A 58 1.19 6.27 28.25
C THR A 58 0.14 6.09 27.15
N ILE A 59 -0.49 4.91 27.05
CA ILE A 59 -1.50 4.57 26.02
C ILE A 59 -2.85 4.16 26.61
N LEU A 60 -2.99 4.09 27.93
CA LEU A 60 -4.22 3.65 28.59
C LEU A 60 -4.45 4.44 29.87
N ASP A 61 -5.62 5.05 29.99
CA ASP A 61 -6.04 5.83 31.16
C ASP A 61 -7.45 5.44 31.57
N PHE A 62 -7.70 5.37 32.88
CA PHE A 62 -9.01 5.07 33.44
C PHE A 62 -9.61 6.36 34.03
N LYS A 63 -10.86 6.64 33.68
CA LYS A 63 -11.64 7.71 34.29
C LYS A 63 -12.80 7.11 35.05
N ARG A 64 -12.91 7.47 36.32
CA ARG A 64 -14.03 7.05 37.17
C ARG A 64 -15.38 7.55 36.64
N GLU A 65 -15.47 8.84 36.32
CA GLU A 65 -16.69 9.49 35.86
C GLU A 65 -16.56 9.96 34.41
N GLN A 66 -17.69 10.03 33.71
CA GLN A 66 -17.76 10.63 32.39
C GLN A 66 -17.51 12.14 32.40
N TYR A 67 -16.86 12.63 31.35
CA TYR A 67 -16.59 14.06 31.19
C TYR A 67 -17.90 14.86 31.13
N LYS A 68 -18.10 15.75 32.11
CA LYS A 68 -19.27 16.63 32.20
C LYS A 68 -19.08 17.87 31.31
N ILE A 69 -19.13 17.72 29.99
CA ILE A 69 -18.83 18.76 28.98
C ILE A 69 -20.04 19.53 28.44
N ILE A 70 -21.26 19.00 28.61
CA ILE A 70 -22.48 19.57 28.02
C ILE A 70 -22.83 20.92 28.68
N ASN A 71 -22.63 21.07 29.99
CA ASN A 71 -22.98 22.27 30.78
C ASN A 71 -21.80 22.78 31.63
N ASP A 72 -20.59 22.78 31.07
CA ASP A 72 -19.39 23.22 31.78
C ASP A 72 -19.21 24.74 31.68
N GLU A 73 -19.99 25.50 32.45
CA GLU A 73 -19.90 26.96 32.53
C GLU A 73 -18.49 27.44 32.91
N SER A 74 -17.79 26.66 33.72
CA SER A 74 -16.44 26.96 34.17
C SER A 74 -15.35 26.70 33.11
N GLY A 75 -15.68 25.93 32.06
CA GLY A 75 -14.73 25.46 31.05
C GLY A 75 -13.67 24.47 31.56
N ILE A 76 -13.67 24.12 32.85
CA ILE A 76 -12.63 23.32 33.50
C ILE A 76 -12.66 21.86 33.03
N LYS A 77 -13.85 21.28 32.93
CA LYS A 77 -14.04 19.87 32.54
C LYS A 77 -13.75 19.68 31.06
N THR A 78 -14.14 20.66 30.24
CA THR A 78 -13.83 20.72 28.82
C THR A 78 -12.33 20.87 28.61
N ALA A 79 -11.66 21.74 29.36
CA ALA A 79 -10.20 21.88 29.30
C ALA A 79 -9.48 20.58 29.68
N GLY A 80 -9.95 19.88 30.72
CA GLY A 80 -9.42 18.57 31.11
C GLY A 80 -9.56 17.53 30.01
N PHE A 81 -10.74 17.40 29.42
CA PHE A 81 -10.99 16.53 28.26
C PHE A 81 -10.05 16.86 27.09
N VAL A 82 -9.99 18.13 26.68
CA VAL A 82 -9.13 18.55 25.56
C VAL A 82 -7.67 18.23 25.86
N LYS A 83 -7.21 18.48 27.09
CA LYS A 83 -5.84 18.17 27.52
C LYS A 83 -5.55 16.67 27.41
N ASP A 84 -6.45 15.81 27.87
CA ASP A 84 -6.29 14.37 27.76
C ASP A 84 -6.15 13.94 26.28
N ILE A 85 -7.04 14.40 25.39
CA ILE A 85 -7.01 14.04 23.96
C ILE A 85 -5.71 14.48 23.29
N ILE A 86 -5.32 15.76 23.41
CA ILE A 86 -4.09 16.25 22.76
C ILE A 86 -2.85 15.56 23.33
N SER A 87 -2.85 15.26 24.64
CA SER A 87 -1.72 14.58 25.28
C SER A 87 -1.53 13.19 24.71
N PHE A 88 -2.60 12.42 24.51
CA PHE A 88 -2.52 11.11 23.86
C PHE A 88 -2.14 11.19 22.38
N ALA A 89 -2.68 12.15 21.65
CA ALA A 89 -2.41 12.32 20.23
C ALA A 89 -0.94 12.69 19.95
N ASN A 90 -0.33 13.50 20.82
CA ASN A 90 1.07 13.93 20.72
C ASN A 90 2.07 12.96 21.37
N THR A 91 1.62 11.87 21.98
CA THR A 91 2.53 10.91 22.63
C THR A 91 3.12 9.96 21.61
N ILE A 92 4.46 9.91 21.54
CA ILE A 92 5.22 8.97 20.70
C ILE A 92 4.84 7.53 21.08
N ARG A 93 4.23 6.81 20.14
CA ARG A 93 3.75 5.44 20.33
C ARG A 93 3.60 4.69 19.01
N THR A 94 3.40 3.38 19.10
CA THR A 94 3.21 2.49 17.96
C THR A 94 1.82 1.84 17.92
N GLU A 95 1.01 2.00 18.96
CA GLU A 95 -0.31 1.38 19.10
C GLU A 95 -1.38 2.40 19.50
N THR A 96 -2.65 2.06 19.23
CA THR A 96 -3.82 2.88 19.60
C THR A 96 -3.88 3.11 21.10
N ALA A 97 -4.19 4.35 21.50
CA ALA A 97 -4.39 4.71 22.88
C ALA A 97 -5.88 4.73 23.25
N TYR A 98 -6.19 4.46 24.52
CA TYR A 98 -7.56 4.36 25.01
C TYR A 98 -7.75 5.14 26.31
N VAL A 99 -8.90 5.82 26.43
CA VAL A 99 -9.43 6.30 27.72
C VAL A 99 -10.69 5.51 28.02
N ILE A 100 -10.67 4.76 29.12
CA ILE A 100 -11.80 3.94 29.56
C ILE A 100 -12.52 4.64 30.70
N ILE A 101 -13.79 4.94 30.47
CA ILE A 101 -14.66 5.70 31.38
C ILE A 101 -15.58 4.73 32.12
N GLY A 102 -15.72 4.92 33.44
CA GLY A 102 -16.52 4.10 34.34
C GLY A 102 -15.68 3.14 35.18
N ILE A 103 -14.36 3.37 35.32
CA ILE A 103 -13.46 2.52 36.12
C ILE A 103 -12.74 3.40 37.14
N SER A 104 -12.80 3.02 38.43
CA SER A 104 -11.95 3.62 39.47
C SER A 104 -10.69 2.80 39.66
N THR A 105 -9.57 3.47 39.91
CA THR A 105 -8.25 2.88 40.16
C THR A 105 -7.76 3.14 41.59
N ASP A 106 -8.69 3.38 42.52
CA ASP A 106 -8.38 3.64 43.93
C ASP A 106 -7.71 2.41 44.60
N ASN A 107 -6.61 2.62 45.34
CA ASN A 107 -5.92 1.62 46.17
C ASN A 107 -5.41 0.36 45.42
N ASP A 108 -4.81 0.54 44.24
CA ASP A 108 -4.27 -0.55 43.39
C ASP A 108 -5.30 -1.57 42.88
N ASN A 109 -6.59 -1.34 43.16
CA ASN A 109 -7.68 -2.19 42.71
C ASN A 109 -8.56 -1.45 41.71
N LYS A 110 -9.02 -2.18 40.69
CA LYS A 110 -9.92 -1.64 39.68
C LYS A 110 -11.37 -1.94 40.02
N GLU A 111 -12.13 -0.90 40.28
CA GLU A 111 -13.57 -1.00 40.48
C GLU A 111 -14.31 -0.64 39.19
N LEU A 112 -15.08 -1.60 38.68
CA LEU A 112 -15.94 -1.41 37.52
C LEU A 112 -17.24 -0.72 37.94
N ILE A 113 -17.34 0.60 37.80
CA ILE A 113 -18.49 1.41 38.24
C ILE A 113 -19.55 1.49 37.16
N GLY A 114 -19.13 1.79 35.93
CA GLY A 114 -19.98 2.08 34.78
C GLY A 114 -20.32 3.57 34.62
N ILE A 115 -21.06 3.90 33.56
CA ILE A 115 -21.58 5.25 33.27
C ILE A 115 -23.12 5.26 33.25
N ASP A 116 -23.70 6.35 33.79
CA ASP A 116 -25.15 6.47 34.00
C ASP A 116 -25.87 7.25 32.89
N PHE A 117 -25.13 7.93 32.01
CA PHE A 117 -25.69 8.72 30.91
C PHE A 117 -24.80 8.66 29.67
N ASN A 118 -25.42 8.77 28.50
CA ASN A 118 -24.72 8.76 27.23
C ASN A 118 -24.48 10.18 26.72
N ILE A 119 -23.25 10.44 26.29
CA ILE A 119 -22.90 11.54 25.39
C ILE A 119 -22.59 10.88 24.06
N ASP A 120 -23.00 11.46 22.93
CA ASP A 120 -22.63 10.92 21.62
C ASP A 120 -21.21 11.37 21.20
N ASP A 121 -20.62 10.67 20.23
CA ASP A 121 -19.32 11.06 19.68
C ASP A 121 -19.35 12.48 19.11
N ALA A 122 -20.43 12.85 18.42
CA ALA A 122 -20.61 14.17 17.83
C ALA A 122 -20.44 15.31 18.85
N THR A 123 -20.96 15.15 20.06
CA THR A 123 -20.77 16.14 21.15
C THR A 123 -19.31 16.27 21.55
N PHE A 124 -18.58 15.17 21.66
CA PHE A 124 -17.14 15.21 21.97
C PHE A 124 -16.35 15.89 20.84
N GLN A 125 -16.64 15.52 19.58
CA GLN A 125 -16.03 16.12 18.40
C GLN A 125 -16.29 17.63 18.32
N GLU A 126 -17.54 18.05 18.57
CA GLU A 126 -17.93 19.46 18.56
C GLU A 126 -17.23 20.25 19.68
N LYS A 127 -17.05 19.65 20.86
CA LYS A 127 -16.42 20.34 21.98
C LYS A 127 -14.94 20.59 21.77
N ILE A 128 -14.24 19.85 20.90
CA ILE A 128 -12.80 20.04 20.65
C ILE A 128 -12.47 20.74 19.32
N LYS A 129 -13.33 20.64 18.30
CA LYS A 129 -13.02 21.06 16.90
C LYS A 129 -12.42 22.47 16.77
N ASP A 130 -12.93 23.45 17.50
CA ASP A 130 -12.50 24.86 17.39
C ASP A 130 -11.52 25.27 18.50
N LYS A 131 -10.98 24.30 19.25
CA LYS A 131 -10.11 24.56 20.41
C LYS A 131 -8.65 24.21 20.18
N VAL A 132 -8.37 23.39 19.17
CA VAL A 132 -7.05 22.84 18.89
C VAL A 132 -6.78 22.81 17.39
N TYR A 133 -5.50 22.81 17.03
CA TYR A 133 -5.06 22.60 15.66
C TYR A 133 -3.73 21.81 15.67
N PRO A 134 -3.53 20.85 14.75
CA PRO A 134 -4.53 20.24 13.86
C PRO A 134 -5.68 19.55 14.63
N LYS A 135 -6.79 19.25 13.94
CA LYS A 135 -7.91 18.53 14.58
C LYS A 135 -7.49 17.09 14.92
N PRO A 136 -7.60 16.63 16.19
CA PRO A 136 -7.27 15.27 16.56
C PRO A 136 -8.24 14.26 15.97
N ASN A 137 -7.72 13.12 15.54
CA ASN A 137 -8.48 11.93 15.17
C ASN A 137 -8.70 11.05 16.41
N PHE A 138 -9.97 10.86 16.80
CA PHE A 138 -10.39 9.97 17.86
C PHE A 138 -11.86 9.59 17.67
N LEU A 139 -12.27 8.50 18.31
CA LEU A 139 -13.65 8.01 18.29
C LEU A 139 -14.14 7.80 19.72
N TYR A 140 -15.40 8.13 19.99
CA TYR A 140 -16.10 7.75 21.20
C TYR A 140 -17.20 6.73 20.92
N TYR A 141 -17.27 5.68 21.73
CA TYR A 141 -18.38 4.75 21.73
C TYR A 141 -18.55 4.10 23.11
N SER A 142 -19.66 3.38 23.31
CA SER A 142 -19.94 2.68 24.56
C SER A 142 -19.98 1.17 24.39
N ILE A 143 -19.49 0.43 25.36
CA ILE A 143 -19.58 -1.04 25.45
C ILE A 143 -20.37 -1.46 26.69
N ASN A 144 -21.16 -2.52 26.58
CA ASN A 144 -21.80 -3.16 27.74
C ASN A 144 -20.92 -4.34 28.19
N TYR A 145 -20.56 -4.37 29.47
CA TYR A 145 -19.75 -5.42 30.07
C TYR A 145 -20.24 -5.71 31.49
N LYS A 146 -20.50 -6.99 31.82
CA LYS A 146 -21.03 -7.41 33.14
C LYS A 146 -22.24 -6.58 33.62
N SER A 147 -23.20 -6.34 32.73
CA SER A 147 -24.41 -5.54 32.96
C SER A 147 -24.17 -4.07 33.32
N LYS A 148 -22.96 -3.56 33.09
CA LYS A 148 -22.59 -2.15 33.24
C LYS A 148 -22.16 -1.59 31.90
N LYS A 149 -22.37 -0.29 31.71
CA LYS A 149 -21.98 0.42 30.49
C LYS A 149 -20.68 1.17 30.72
N PHE A 150 -19.77 1.16 29.75
CA PHE A 150 -18.50 1.88 29.81
C PHE A 150 -18.32 2.74 28.58
N GLY A 151 -17.75 3.93 28.74
CA GLY A 151 -17.37 4.80 27.64
C GLY A 151 -15.94 4.53 27.20
N ILE A 152 -15.70 4.47 25.90
CA ILE A 152 -14.38 4.25 25.32
C ILE A 152 -14.07 5.43 24.41
N ILE A 153 -12.96 6.10 24.68
CA ILE A 153 -12.33 7.01 23.72
C ILE A 153 -11.15 6.28 23.11
N GLU A 154 -11.21 6.03 21.81
CA GLU A 154 -10.15 5.41 21.02
C GLU A 154 -9.38 6.48 20.25
N ILE A 155 -8.05 6.51 20.42
CA ILE A 155 -7.17 7.51 19.84
C ILE A 155 -6.12 6.79 18.98
N PRO A 156 -6.38 6.58 17.67
CA PRO A 156 -5.47 5.85 16.78
C PRO A 156 -4.15 6.60 16.58
N VAL A 157 -3.11 5.88 16.16
CA VAL A 157 -1.87 6.52 15.68
C VAL A 157 -2.19 7.18 14.34
N SER A 158 -2.19 8.51 14.30
CA SER A 158 -2.54 9.28 13.10
C SER A 158 -1.44 10.28 12.78
N LYS A 159 -1.15 10.45 11.49
CA LYS A 159 -0.23 11.49 11.02
C LYS A 159 -0.93 12.85 11.04
N TYR A 160 -0.26 13.86 11.56
CA TYR A 160 -0.68 15.26 11.53
C TYR A 160 0.40 16.10 10.88
N SER A 161 0.04 17.29 10.37
CA SER A 161 1.00 18.22 9.76
C SER A 161 1.98 18.81 10.76
N GLU A 162 1.59 18.87 12.04
CA GLU A 162 2.39 19.36 13.15
C GLU A 162 1.81 18.81 14.47
N PRO A 163 2.56 18.89 15.59
CA PRO A 163 2.04 18.54 16.91
C PRO A 163 0.79 19.34 17.26
N ILE A 164 -0.23 18.67 17.82
CA ILE A 164 -1.52 19.29 18.11
C ILE A 164 -1.39 20.24 19.31
N ALA A 165 -1.81 21.49 19.13
CA ALA A 165 -1.74 22.54 20.13
C ALA A 165 -3.11 23.20 20.35
N PRO A 166 -3.39 23.74 21.56
CA PRO A 166 -4.53 24.63 21.77
C PRO A 166 -4.39 25.91 20.96
N ILE A 167 -5.46 26.34 20.28
CA ILE A 167 -5.54 27.64 19.58
C ILE A 167 -6.28 28.70 20.42
N VAL A 168 -6.95 28.28 21.49
CA VAL A 168 -7.60 29.14 22.48
C VAL A 168 -7.11 28.79 23.87
N LYS A 169 -6.96 29.82 24.71
CA LYS A 169 -6.53 29.65 26.10
C LYS A 169 -7.63 28.98 26.91
N MET A 170 -7.28 27.95 27.66
CA MET A 170 -8.19 27.23 28.55
C MET A 170 -7.50 26.98 29.90
N LYS A 171 -8.25 26.57 30.92
CA LYS A 171 -7.66 26.33 32.24
C LYS A 171 -6.63 25.18 32.17
N GLY A 172 -5.36 25.52 32.39
CA GLY A 172 -4.26 24.55 32.37
C GLY A 172 -3.78 24.14 30.97
N LEU A 173 -4.19 24.90 29.93
CA LEU A 173 -3.77 24.78 28.53
C LEU A 173 -3.49 26.18 27.96
N GLU A 174 -2.23 26.43 27.63
CA GLU A 174 -1.79 27.68 27.01
C GLU A 174 -1.74 27.54 25.48
N VAL A 175 -2.00 28.64 24.78
CA VAL A 175 -2.04 28.66 23.31
C VAL A 175 -0.68 28.32 22.72
N GLY A 176 -0.65 27.43 21.73
CA GLY A 176 0.57 27.00 21.03
C GLY A 176 1.48 26.08 21.85
N LYS A 177 1.13 25.72 23.09
CA LYS A 177 1.90 24.78 23.89
C LYS A 177 1.53 23.33 23.55
N ILE A 178 2.56 22.50 23.40
CA ILE A 178 2.40 21.08 23.13
C ILE A 178 2.32 20.32 24.45
N TYR A 179 1.32 19.47 24.59
CA TYR A 179 1.14 18.59 25.74
C TYR A 179 1.21 17.15 25.28
N PHE A 180 1.78 16.27 26.11
CA PHE A 180 1.92 14.83 25.84
C PHE A 180 1.78 14.04 27.15
N ARG A 181 1.73 12.70 27.07
CA ARG A 181 1.74 11.83 28.25
C ARG A 181 3.15 11.56 28.73
N ARG A 182 3.38 11.83 30.02
CA ARG A 182 4.57 11.44 30.76
C ARG A 182 4.16 10.40 31.80
N GLY A 183 4.33 9.13 31.43
CA GLY A 183 3.78 8.01 32.20
C GLY A 183 2.25 8.06 32.24
N SER A 184 1.68 7.99 33.44
CA SER A 184 0.24 8.11 33.69
C SER A 184 -0.25 9.56 33.85
N SER A 185 0.58 10.57 33.57
CA SER A 185 0.20 11.99 33.72
C SER A 185 0.38 12.79 32.42
N ASN A 186 -0.29 13.94 32.33
CA ASN A 186 -0.14 14.87 31.20
C ASN A 186 0.82 16.00 31.56
N ALA A 187 1.81 16.27 30.70
CA ALA A 187 2.81 17.32 30.90
C ALA A 187 2.95 18.22 29.66
N GLU A 188 3.41 19.46 29.88
CA GLU A 188 3.85 20.34 28.79
C GLU A 188 5.22 19.85 28.27
N ALA A 189 5.35 19.77 26.96
CA ALA A 189 6.59 19.37 26.30
C ALA A 189 7.62 20.52 26.33
N ILE A 190 8.86 20.20 26.71
CA ILE A 190 9.99 21.14 26.56
C ILE A 190 10.50 21.15 25.12
N GLY A 191 11.30 22.15 24.73
CA GLY A 191 11.71 22.34 23.33
C GLY A 191 12.31 21.08 22.65
N LYS A 192 13.11 20.28 23.37
CA LYS A 192 13.63 19.01 22.84
C LYS A 192 12.53 17.97 22.60
N GLU A 193 11.54 17.91 23.48
CA GLU A 193 10.40 16.98 23.35
C GLU A 193 9.50 17.37 22.19
N VAL A 194 9.27 18.68 21.98
CA VAL A 194 8.53 19.19 20.82
C VAL A 194 9.17 18.70 19.51
N ILE A 195 10.50 18.84 19.38
CA ILE A 195 11.24 18.38 18.20
C ILE A 195 11.13 16.86 18.01
N LEU A 196 11.11 16.08 19.10
CA LEU A 196 10.98 14.62 19.02
C LEU A 196 9.58 14.19 18.58
N ILE A 197 8.54 14.86 19.08
CA ILE A 197 7.15 14.60 18.70
C ILE A 197 6.96 14.93 17.22
N ASP A 198 7.46 16.08 16.77
CA ASP A 198 7.40 16.51 15.37
C ASP A 198 8.07 15.50 14.43
N LYS A 199 9.32 15.09 14.74
CA LYS A 199 10.02 14.04 13.98
C LYS A 199 9.29 12.70 13.98
N TRP A 200 8.64 12.35 15.08
CA TRP A 200 7.85 11.13 15.14
C TRP A 200 6.64 11.23 14.21
N LEU A 201 5.89 12.34 14.22
CA LEU A 201 4.77 12.57 13.30
C LEU A 201 5.21 12.51 11.84
N ASP A 202 6.34 13.10 11.50
CA ASP A 202 6.92 13.01 10.15
C ASP A 202 7.27 11.59 9.75
N SER A 203 7.77 10.79 10.70
CA SER A 203 8.12 9.38 10.49
C SER A 203 6.92 8.46 10.33
N LEU A 204 5.73 8.88 10.80
CA LEU A 204 4.52 8.12 10.60
C LEU A 204 4.24 8.01 9.11
N PRO A 205 3.80 6.83 8.63
CA PRO A 205 3.32 6.71 7.27
C PRO A 205 2.21 7.76 7.11
N SER A 206 2.27 8.55 6.03
CA SER A 206 1.11 9.35 5.64
C SER A 206 -0.08 8.41 5.66
N VAL A 207 -1.06 8.73 6.51
CA VAL A 207 -2.37 8.12 6.43
C VAL A 207 -2.82 8.49 5.02
N VAL A 208 -2.56 7.58 4.09
CA VAL A 208 -3.45 7.32 2.99
C VAL A 208 -4.76 7.16 3.74
N GLU A 209 -5.57 8.24 3.80
CA GLU A 209 -7.03 8.11 3.77
C GLU A 209 -7.25 6.85 2.98
N SER A 210 -7.91 5.84 3.54
CA SER A 210 -8.18 4.62 2.82
C SER A 210 -8.89 5.02 1.53
N LEU A 211 -8.11 5.31 0.49
CA LEU A 211 -8.56 5.74 -0.80
C LEU A 211 -9.45 4.57 -1.15
N SER A 212 -10.71 4.88 -1.39
CA SER A 212 -11.58 3.85 -1.89
C SER A 212 -10.88 3.24 -3.10
N LEU A 213 -11.14 1.97 -3.40
CA LEU A 213 -10.52 1.34 -4.57
C LEU A 213 -10.66 2.24 -5.83
N ASN A 214 -11.78 2.96 -5.94
CA ASN A 214 -12.04 3.94 -6.99
C ASN A 214 -11.08 5.14 -6.96
N ASP A 215 -10.71 5.66 -5.80
CA ASP A 215 -9.77 6.79 -5.71
C ASP A 215 -8.34 6.34 -6.05
N GLU A 216 -7.94 5.14 -5.63
CA GLU A 216 -6.65 4.54 -6.01
C GLU A 216 -6.60 4.27 -7.53
N ILE A 217 -7.67 3.71 -8.09
CA ILE A 217 -7.81 3.52 -9.54
C ILE A 217 -7.76 4.86 -10.28
N SER A 218 -8.49 5.88 -9.80
CA SER A 218 -8.51 7.21 -10.44
C SER A 218 -7.13 7.86 -10.45
N SER A 219 -6.36 7.71 -9.37
CA SER A 219 -4.98 8.17 -9.29
C SER A 219 -4.06 7.42 -10.28
N LEU A 220 -4.18 6.10 -10.36
CA LEU A 220 -3.44 5.28 -11.31
C LEU A 220 -3.77 5.64 -12.76
N LEU A 221 -5.04 5.84 -13.10
CA LEU A 221 -5.49 6.26 -14.43
C LEU A 221 -4.96 7.66 -14.79
N SER A 222 -4.94 8.59 -13.84
CA SER A 222 -4.33 9.92 -14.03
C SER A 222 -2.83 9.80 -14.35
N ASN A 223 -2.11 8.95 -13.61
CA ASN A 223 -0.69 8.70 -13.87
C ASN A 223 -0.46 8.05 -15.25
N LEU A 224 -1.30 7.10 -15.65
CA LEU A 224 -1.24 6.43 -16.96
C LEU A 224 -1.53 7.38 -18.13
N THR A 225 -2.41 8.36 -17.96
CA THR A 225 -2.74 9.33 -19.01
C THR A 225 -1.75 10.49 -19.08
N SER A 226 -1.10 10.84 -17.96
CA SER A 226 -0.18 11.99 -17.89
C SER A 226 1.15 11.79 -18.62
N ASN A 227 1.54 10.56 -18.94
CA ASN A 227 2.85 10.19 -19.52
C ASN A 227 4.08 10.70 -18.73
N ARG A 228 3.91 11.14 -17.48
CA ARG A 228 5.01 11.68 -16.65
C ARG A 228 5.90 10.60 -16.02
N TYR A 229 5.36 9.41 -15.85
CA TYR A 229 6.03 8.30 -15.18
C TYR A 229 6.25 7.14 -16.13
N GLN A 230 7.37 6.44 -15.93
CA GLN A 230 7.63 5.15 -16.55
C GLN A 230 6.56 4.14 -16.14
N LEU A 231 6.17 3.27 -17.08
CA LEU A 231 5.13 2.28 -16.89
C LEU A 231 5.55 1.24 -15.85
N SER A 232 6.85 0.95 -15.74
CA SER A 232 7.41 0.11 -14.67
C SER A 232 7.10 0.63 -13.26
N ASN A 233 7.21 1.94 -13.04
CA ASN A 233 6.88 2.59 -11.76
C ASN A 233 5.37 2.50 -11.51
N ILE A 234 4.56 2.79 -12.53
CA ILE A 234 3.09 2.72 -12.41
C ILE A 234 2.63 1.29 -12.13
N LEU A 235 3.23 0.28 -12.78
CA LEU A 235 2.94 -1.15 -12.54
C LEU A 235 3.32 -1.57 -11.13
N SER A 236 4.42 -1.04 -10.58
CA SER A 236 4.84 -1.31 -9.20
C SER A 236 3.84 -0.75 -8.18
N ASP A 237 3.37 0.48 -8.42
CA ASP A 237 2.32 1.09 -7.61
C ASP A 237 0.98 0.35 -7.76
N THR A 238 0.63 -0.05 -8.98
CA THR A 238 -0.58 -0.82 -9.27
C THR A 238 -0.54 -2.18 -8.58
N LEU A 239 0.60 -2.87 -8.56
CA LEU A 239 0.77 -4.15 -7.86
C LEU A 239 0.53 -4.01 -6.35
N ARG A 240 0.98 -2.89 -5.76
CA ARG A 240 0.73 -2.58 -4.34
C ARG A 240 -0.77 -2.44 -4.07
N VAL A 241 -1.49 -1.67 -4.90
CA VAL A 241 -2.95 -1.49 -4.84
C VAL A 241 -3.67 -2.83 -5.03
N ALA A 242 -3.28 -3.60 -6.05
CA ALA A 242 -3.86 -4.89 -6.38
C ALA A 242 -3.73 -5.90 -5.23
N LYS A 243 -2.55 -5.97 -4.58
CA LYS A 243 -2.32 -6.80 -3.39
C LYS A 243 -3.16 -6.33 -2.19
N LYS A 244 -3.22 -5.02 -1.96
CA LYS A 244 -4.03 -4.42 -0.89
C LYS A 244 -5.51 -4.81 -1.00
N HIS A 245 -6.04 -4.84 -2.23
CA HIS A 245 -7.45 -5.15 -2.50
C HIS A 245 -7.71 -6.60 -2.98
N SER A 246 -6.69 -7.49 -2.94
CA SER A 246 -6.79 -8.89 -3.38
C SER A 246 -7.30 -9.10 -4.83
N LEU A 247 -6.90 -8.21 -5.75
CA LEU A 247 -7.32 -8.21 -7.16
C LEU A 247 -6.44 -9.15 -8.00
N LYS A 248 -6.81 -10.44 -8.06
CA LYS A 248 -5.98 -11.48 -8.66
C LYS A 248 -5.56 -11.21 -10.11
N SER A 249 -6.49 -10.84 -11.00
CA SER A 249 -6.19 -10.56 -12.41
C SER A 249 -5.14 -9.45 -12.58
N LEU A 250 -5.24 -8.40 -11.76
CA LEU A 250 -4.34 -7.26 -11.79
C LEU A 250 -2.97 -7.60 -11.17
N ILE A 251 -2.94 -8.45 -10.13
CA ILE A 251 -1.70 -9.01 -9.57
C ILE A 251 -0.96 -9.82 -10.63
N ASP A 252 -1.64 -10.77 -11.27
CA ASP A 252 -1.04 -11.68 -12.26
C ASP A 252 -0.49 -10.89 -13.46
N PHE A 253 -1.26 -9.90 -13.95
CA PHE A 253 -0.81 -8.99 -14.99
C PHE A 253 0.43 -8.19 -14.58
N CYS A 254 0.41 -7.52 -13.43
CA CYS A 254 1.54 -6.69 -12.99
C CYS A 254 2.80 -7.51 -12.75
N LEU A 255 2.68 -8.71 -12.16
CA LEU A 255 3.81 -9.61 -11.98
C LEU A 255 4.41 -10.02 -13.31
N GLY A 256 3.61 -10.51 -14.26
CA GLY A 256 4.11 -10.92 -15.57
C GLY A 256 4.74 -9.77 -16.37
N GLU A 257 4.21 -8.54 -16.27
CA GLU A 257 4.82 -7.38 -16.90
C GLU A 257 6.18 -7.00 -16.27
N LEU A 258 6.30 -7.08 -14.94
CA LEU A 258 7.52 -6.71 -14.21
C LEU A 258 8.61 -7.79 -14.29
N SER A 259 8.25 -9.07 -14.26
CA SER A 259 9.20 -10.19 -14.39
C SER A 259 9.50 -10.56 -15.84
N GLY A 260 8.61 -10.23 -16.76
CA GLY A 260 8.54 -10.86 -18.08
C GLY A 260 7.64 -12.11 -18.03
N TRP A 261 7.17 -12.48 -19.21
CA TRP A 261 6.26 -13.59 -19.43
C TRP A 261 7.02 -14.85 -19.85
N ASP A 262 6.51 -16.01 -19.43
CA ASP A 262 6.92 -17.27 -20.02
C ASP A 262 6.22 -17.50 -21.37
N ARG A 263 6.68 -18.50 -22.12
CA ARG A 263 5.97 -18.88 -23.34
C ARG A 263 4.60 -19.44 -22.99
N PRO A 264 3.53 -19.01 -23.67
CA PRO A 264 2.21 -19.55 -23.45
C PRO A 264 2.17 -21.03 -23.85
N GLU A 265 1.66 -21.88 -22.95
CA GLU A 265 1.52 -23.32 -23.17
C GLU A 265 0.18 -23.69 -23.84
N ASN A 266 -0.79 -22.78 -23.83
CA ASN A 266 -2.13 -22.99 -24.34
C ASN A 266 -2.66 -21.74 -25.07
N GLU A 267 -3.76 -21.92 -25.81
CA GLU A 267 -4.37 -20.87 -26.63
C GLU A 267 -4.94 -19.72 -25.79
N GLU A 268 -5.41 -19.99 -24.57
CA GLU A 268 -5.94 -18.97 -23.66
C GLU A 268 -4.86 -17.99 -23.21
N SER A 269 -3.72 -18.50 -22.74
CA SER A 269 -2.54 -17.70 -22.39
C SER A 269 -1.98 -16.94 -23.59
N TYR A 270 -2.02 -17.55 -24.79
CA TYR A 270 -1.63 -16.89 -26.03
C TYR A 270 -2.53 -15.70 -26.36
N ASN A 271 -3.86 -15.90 -26.28
CA ASN A 271 -4.85 -14.85 -26.52
C ASN A 271 -4.76 -13.72 -25.48
N PHE A 272 -4.51 -14.06 -24.21
CA PHE A 272 -4.29 -13.08 -23.15
C PHE A 272 -3.11 -12.15 -23.47
N LEU A 273 -2.00 -12.70 -23.98
CA LEU A 273 -0.78 -11.96 -24.31
C LEU A 273 -0.79 -11.32 -25.71
N SER A 274 -1.92 -11.34 -26.43
CA SER A 274 -2.05 -10.78 -27.77
C SER A 274 -1.63 -9.31 -27.89
N TYR A 275 -1.75 -8.52 -26.81
CA TYR A 275 -1.31 -7.12 -26.77
C TYR A 275 0.22 -6.95 -26.89
N ARG A 276 1.00 -8.00 -26.62
CA ARG A 276 2.47 -8.07 -26.78
C ARG A 276 2.92 -8.67 -28.11
N MET A 277 1.98 -8.99 -29.00
CA MET A 277 2.28 -9.50 -30.34
C MET A 277 2.66 -8.36 -31.29
N GLN A 278 3.81 -8.51 -31.95
CA GLN A 278 4.37 -7.48 -32.81
C GLN A 278 4.76 -8.03 -34.18
N PRO A 279 4.26 -7.45 -35.29
CA PRO A 279 4.77 -7.71 -36.64
C PRO A 279 6.28 -7.47 -36.70
N THR A 280 7.00 -8.51 -37.10
CA THR A 280 8.45 -8.58 -37.13
C THR A 280 8.89 -9.28 -38.41
N LEU A 281 9.93 -8.77 -39.08
CA LEU A 281 10.48 -9.42 -40.27
C LEU A 281 11.43 -10.52 -39.84
N ILE A 282 11.33 -11.67 -40.49
CA ILE A 282 12.19 -12.83 -40.28
C ILE A 282 13.04 -13.01 -41.51
N VAL A 283 14.33 -12.83 -41.30
CA VAL A 283 15.34 -12.99 -42.35
C VAL A 283 16.15 -14.26 -42.05
N PRO A 284 16.22 -15.22 -42.98
CA PRO A 284 17.12 -16.35 -42.89
C PRO A 284 18.59 -15.91 -42.74
N GLY A 285 19.32 -16.52 -41.81
CA GLY A 285 20.73 -16.20 -41.55
C GLY A 285 20.94 -15.11 -40.50
N VAL A 286 22.18 -14.62 -40.40
CA VAL A 286 22.57 -13.50 -39.53
C VAL A 286 22.76 -12.26 -40.38
N VAL A 287 21.90 -11.26 -40.20
CA VAL A 287 21.98 -9.97 -40.88
C VAL A 287 22.68 -8.96 -39.97
N GLN A 288 23.73 -8.31 -40.49
CA GLN A 288 24.32 -7.13 -39.86
C GLN A 288 23.84 -5.89 -40.61
N LEU A 289 23.05 -5.05 -39.94
CA LEU A 289 22.61 -3.79 -40.49
C LEU A 289 23.68 -2.72 -40.26
N ASN A 290 24.02 -1.99 -41.31
CA ASN A 290 24.92 -0.85 -41.20
C ASN A 290 24.13 0.37 -40.72
N ASN A 291 24.34 0.75 -39.45
CA ASN A 291 23.66 1.89 -38.83
C ASN A 291 24.14 3.27 -39.33
N ASN A 292 25.13 3.33 -40.23
CA ASN A 292 25.59 4.57 -40.88
C ASN A 292 24.93 4.81 -42.24
N SER A 293 23.71 4.30 -42.43
CA SER A 293 22.94 4.42 -43.66
C SER A 293 22.29 5.82 -43.78
N ILE A 294 22.19 6.35 -45.00
CA ILE A 294 21.46 7.60 -45.29
C ILE A 294 19.93 7.39 -45.24
N TYR A 295 19.49 6.13 -45.25
CA TYR A 295 18.08 5.74 -45.22
C TYR A 295 17.54 5.70 -43.79
N SER A 296 16.28 6.09 -43.62
CA SER A 296 15.56 5.97 -42.36
C SER A 296 15.26 4.50 -42.02
N SER A 297 15.03 4.23 -40.73
CA SER A 297 14.58 2.92 -40.23
C SER A 297 13.40 2.35 -41.02
N SER A 298 12.41 3.19 -41.34
CA SER A 298 11.22 2.84 -42.12
C SER A 298 11.53 2.49 -43.58
N GLN A 299 12.48 3.17 -44.21
CA GLN A 299 12.93 2.88 -45.57
C GLN A 299 13.68 1.55 -45.63
N ILE A 300 14.59 1.30 -44.69
CA ILE A 300 15.32 0.03 -44.60
C ILE A 300 14.35 -1.12 -44.33
N TYR A 301 13.40 -0.94 -43.41
CA TYR A 301 12.38 -1.95 -43.10
C TYR A 301 11.53 -2.28 -44.33
N SER A 302 11.10 -1.27 -45.10
CA SER A 302 10.30 -1.45 -46.31
C SER A 302 11.08 -2.16 -47.42
N GLN A 303 12.37 -1.85 -47.57
CA GLN A 303 13.24 -2.56 -48.52
C GLN A 303 13.41 -4.03 -48.13
N LEU A 304 13.72 -4.30 -46.85
CA LEU A 304 13.85 -5.67 -46.34
C LEU A 304 12.56 -6.47 -46.51
N LYS A 305 11.39 -5.86 -46.25
CA LYS A 305 10.08 -6.49 -46.39
C LYS A 305 9.80 -6.97 -47.83
N ASN A 306 10.35 -6.27 -48.83
CA ASN A 306 10.16 -6.60 -50.25
C ASN A 306 11.28 -7.51 -50.81
N SER A 307 12.26 -7.89 -49.99
CA SER A 307 13.34 -8.78 -50.41
C SER A 307 12.91 -10.25 -50.43
N ASP A 308 13.45 -11.01 -51.38
CA ASP A 308 13.20 -12.45 -51.48
C ASP A 308 13.66 -13.19 -50.21
N GLY A 309 12.81 -14.09 -49.72
CA GLY A 309 13.10 -14.91 -48.54
C GLY A 309 12.88 -14.22 -47.19
N VAL A 310 12.38 -12.99 -47.16
CA VAL A 310 11.97 -12.30 -45.92
C VAL A 310 10.49 -12.54 -45.65
N TYR A 311 10.15 -12.91 -44.42
CA TYR A 311 8.78 -13.21 -44.02
C TYR A 311 8.33 -12.31 -42.87
N GLU A 312 7.15 -11.68 -43.00
CA GLU A 312 6.52 -10.98 -41.89
C GLU A 312 5.74 -11.97 -41.03
N ARG A 313 6.05 -12.00 -39.72
CA ARG A 313 5.38 -12.82 -38.73
C ARG A 313 5.13 -12.00 -37.47
N SER A 314 3.99 -12.26 -36.83
CA SER A 314 3.70 -11.68 -35.52
C SER A 314 4.39 -12.51 -34.45
N ILE A 315 5.27 -11.88 -33.67
CA ILE A 315 6.05 -12.53 -32.62
C ILE A 315 5.61 -12.02 -31.27
N LEU A 316 5.53 -12.92 -30.31
CA LEU A 316 5.26 -12.59 -28.92
C LEU A 316 6.52 -12.01 -28.26
N PHE A 317 6.42 -10.78 -27.77
CA PHE A 317 7.50 -10.16 -27.02
C PHE A 317 7.34 -10.40 -25.51
N THR A 318 8.06 -11.38 -24.98
CA THR A 318 7.95 -11.81 -23.58
C THR A 318 8.79 -11.06 -22.53
N PRO A 319 9.91 -10.37 -22.85
CA PRO A 319 10.71 -9.70 -21.82
C PRO A 319 9.95 -8.67 -20.97
N SER A 320 10.49 -8.37 -19.78
CA SER A 320 9.90 -7.43 -18.83
C SER A 320 9.76 -6.01 -19.37
N ILE A 321 8.85 -5.24 -18.76
CA ILE A 321 8.65 -3.83 -19.10
C ILE A 321 9.92 -3.00 -18.91
N ASN A 322 10.73 -3.30 -17.90
CA ASN A 322 12.02 -2.61 -17.68
C ASN A 322 12.99 -2.84 -18.84
N TYR A 323 12.99 -4.07 -19.40
CA TYR A 323 13.79 -4.37 -20.58
C TYR A 323 13.32 -3.57 -21.79
N LEU A 324 11.99 -3.48 -22.02
CA LEU A 324 11.40 -2.65 -23.07
C LEU A 324 11.74 -1.17 -22.91
N GLU A 325 11.61 -0.61 -21.71
CA GLU A 325 11.93 0.81 -21.44
C GLU A 325 13.40 1.12 -21.72
N ASN A 326 14.30 0.21 -21.30
CA ASN A 326 15.72 0.32 -21.59
C ASN A 326 16.01 0.23 -23.09
N LEU A 327 15.36 -0.68 -23.82
CA LEU A 327 15.48 -0.76 -25.27
C LEU A 327 15.01 0.54 -25.94
N VAL A 328 13.81 1.01 -25.63
CA VAL A 328 13.25 2.25 -26.20
C VAL A 328 14.18 3.44 -25.93
N ALA A 329 14.74 3.56 -24.72
CA ALA A 329 15.71 4.60 -24.39
C ALA A 329 17.02 4.49 -25.20
N GLN A 330 17.54 3.26 -25.37
CA GLN A 330 18.75 3.02 -26.16
C GLN A 330 18.57 3.36 -27.64
N TYR A 331 17.40 3.08 -28.22
CA TYR A 331 17.15 3.36 -29.63
C TYR A 331 16.81 4.82 -29.91
N LYS A 332 16.14 5.52 -28.98
CA LYS A 332 15.89 6.98 -29.10
C LYS A 332 17.18 7.80 -29.16
N THR A 333 18.25 7.33 -28.52
CA THR A 333 19.57 8.00 -28.55
C THR A 333 20.39 7.68 -29.81
N LYS A 334 20.05 6.61 -30.54
CA LYS A 334 20.83 6.12 -31.68
C LYS A 334 20.27 6.54 -33.05
N ASN A 335 19.20 7.33 -33.12
CA ASN A 335 18.51 7.81 -34.33
C ASN A 335 18.33 6.73 -35.42
N ASP A 336 17.10 6.23 -35.58
CA ASP A 336 16.70 5.40 -36.73
C ASP A 336 17.40 4.04 -36.90
N ALA A 337 17.95 3.46 -35.82
CA ALA A 337 18.47 2.09 -35.86
C ALA A 337 17.33 1.06 -35.76
N LEU A 338 17.28 0.11 -36.71
CA LEU A 338 16.45 -1.08 -36.60
C LEU A 338 16.96 -1.98 -35.47
N ALA A 339 16.05 -2.54 -34.68
CA ALA A 339 16.42 -3.54 -33.71
C ALA A 339 16.54 -4.90 -34.38
N THR A 340 17.69 -5.54 -34.20
CA THR A 340 17.96 -6.88 -34.70
C THR A 340 18.15 -7.83 -33.53
N TYR A 341 17.42 -8.94 -33.55
CA TYR A 341 17.59 -10.03 -32.60
C TYR A 341 17.95 -11.30 -33.36
N ASN A 342 19.17 -11.80 -33.14
CA ASN A 342 19.65 -13.04 -33.76
C ASN A 342 19.28 -14.23 -32.87
N THR A 343 18.58 -15.20 -33.43
CA THR A 343 18.14 -16.42 -32.74
C THR A 343 18.10 -17.60 -33.72
N THR A 344 17.57 -18.75 -33.28
CA THR A 344 17.34 -19.91 -34.14
C THR A 344 15.85 -20.12 -34.39
N MET A 345 15.50 -20.77 -35.50
CA MET A 345 14.11 -21.17 -35.82
C MET A 345 13.44 -21.89 -34.64
N ASP A 346 14.11 -22.88 -34.08
CA ASP A 346 13.60 -23.66 -32.95
C ASP A 346 13.35 -22.80 -31.70
N LYS A 347 14.27 -21.89 -31.39
CA LYS A 347 14.07 -20.93 -30.30
C LYS A 347 12.95 -19.95 -30.59
N LEU A 348 12.54 -19.70 -31.83
CA LEU A 348 11.48 -18.73 -32.11
C LEU A 348 10.10 -19.37 -32.27
N PHE A 349 10.04 -20.54 -32.90
CA PHE A 349 8.79 -21.20 -33.28
C PHE A 349 8.55 -22.53 -32.56
N GLY A 350 9.56 -23.13 -31.93
CA GLY A 350 9.43 -24.38 -31.18
C GLY A 350 9.02 -25.59 -32.03
N ASP A 351 9.28 -25.55 -33.34
CA ASP A 351 8.78 -26.58 -34.27
C ASP A 351 9.57 -27.89 -34.21
N GLY A 352 10.77 -27.92 -33.60
CA GLY A 352 11.61 -29.11 -33.48
C GLY A 352 12.09 -29.72 -34.81
N THR A 353 11.74 -29.13 -35.95
CA THR A 353 11.99 -29.67 -37.30
C THR A 353 13.18 -29.00 -38.00
N MET A 354 13.59 -27.81 -37.57
CA MET A 354 14.78 -27.09 -38.06
C MET A 354 15.68 -26.60 -36.92
N SER A 355 16.24 -27.54 -36.16
CA SER A 355 17.17 -27.22 -35.06
C SER A 355 18.42 -26.52 -35.59
N ASP A 356 18.75 -25.38 -34.98
CA ASP A 356 19.94 -24.54 -35.21
C ASP A 356 20.00 -23.65 -36.46
N PHE A 357 18.96 -23.58 -37.30
CA PHE A 357 18.99 -22.63 -38.41
C PHE A 357 18.95 -21.17 -37.90
N PRO A 358 19.99 -20.34 -38.15
CA PRO A 358 20.04 -18.99 -37.65
C PRO A 358 19.04 -18.10 -38.41
N ILE A 359 18.35 -17.25 -37.66
CA ILE A 359 17.45 -16.24 -38.20
C ILE A 359 17.68 -14.90 -37.50
N THR A 360 17.49 -13.82 -38.23
CA THR A 360 17.45 -12.46 -37.69
C THR A 360 16.01 -11.97 -37.69
N ALA A 361 15.51 -11.68 -36.49
CA ALA A 361 14.27 -10.96 -36.31
C ALA A 361 14.56 -9.45 -36.35
N VAL A 362 13.90 -8.73 -37.25
CA VAL A 362 14.08 -7.29 -37.46
C VAL A 362 12.78 -6.56 -37.08
N ALA A 363 12.89 -5.65 -36.12
CA ALA A 363 11.80 -4.79 -35.65
C ALA A 363 12.20 -3.32 -35.73
N THR A 364 11.21 -2.45 -35.94
CA THR A 364 11.42 -1.00 -35.93
C THR A 364 11.40 -0.46 -34.50
N THR A 365 11.90 0.76 -34.30
CA THR A 365 11.73 1.46 -33.03
C THR A 365 10.25 1.66 -32.69
N ASP A 366 9.44 1.99 -33.71
CA ASP A 366 8.00 2.16 -33.61
C ASP A 366 7.32 0.87 -33.13
N SER A 367 7.87 -0.30 -33.48
CA SER A 367 7.39 -1.59 -33.00
C SER A 367 7.44 -1.69 -31.46
N PHE A 368 8.50 -1.20 -30.82
CA PHE A 368 8.61 -1.24 -29.36
C PHE A 368 7.77 -0.17 -28.68
N ASP A 369 7.69 1.04 -29.26
CA ASP A 369 6.79 2.08 -28.77
C ASP A 369 5.31 1.63 -28.87
N ASN A 370 4.96 0.85 -29.91
CA ASN A 370 3.65 0.24 -30.06
C ASN A 370 3.38 -0.83 -28.98
N ILE A 371 4.32 -1.75 -28.73
CA ILE A 371 4.18 -2.72 -27.63
C ILE A 371 4.00 -1.97 -26.31
N TYR A 372 4.84 -0.98 -26.03
CA TYR A 372 4.78 -0.18 -24.81
C TYR A 372 3.41 0.51 -24.63
N SER A 373 2.88 1.08 -25.71
CA SER A 373 1.56 1.72 -25.72
C SER A 373 0.43 0.72 -25.53
N ARG A 374 0.53 -0.48 -26.12
CA ARG A 374 -0.44 -1.56 -25.94
C ARG A 374 -0.45 -2.14 -24.53
N ILE A 375 0.71 -2.27 -23.89
CA ILE A 375 0.80 -2.66 -22.47
C ILE A 375 0.09 -1.62 -21.60
N ARG A 376 0.34 -0.32 -21.85
CA ARG A 376 -0.34 0.78 -21.16
C ARG A 376 -1.86 0.70 -21.35
N GLN A 377 -2.31 0.51 -22.59
CA GLN A 377 -3.75 0.39 -22.88
C GLN A 377 -4.35 -0.84 -22.19
N LYS A 378 -3.68 -1.98 -22.23
CA LYS A 378 -4.13 -3.20 -21.56
C LYS A 378 -4.27 -3.01 -20.06
N LEU A 379 -3.35 -2.29 -19.42
CA LEU A 379 -3.44 -1.95 -18.02
C LEU A 379 -4.66 -1.05 -17.73
N ILE A 380 -4.93 -0.05 -18.56
CA ILE A 380 -6.13 0.80 -18.45
C ILE A 380 -7.39 -0.07 -18.56
N ASP A 381 -7.45 -0.95 -19.55
CA ASP A 381 -8.61 -1.81 -19.77
C ASP A 381 -8.86 -2.71 -18.54
N ILE A 382 -7.81 -3.30 -17.95
CA ILE A 382 -7.95 -4.12 -16.75
C ILE A 382 -8.42 -3.26 -15.56
N LEU A 383 -7.84 -2.07 -15.36
CA LEU A 383 -8.23 -1.16 -14.27
C LEU A 383 -9.69 -0.69 -14.37
N LEU A 384 -10.25 -0.56 -15.57
CA LEU A 384 -11.65 -0.20 -15.78
C LEU A 384 -12.64 -1.37 -15.57
N THR A 385 -12.13 -2.60 -15.48
CA THR A 385 -12.95 -3.82 -15.25
C THR A 385 -12.96 -4.30 -13.80
N VAL A 386 -12.06 -3.76 -12.98
CA VAL A 386 -11.99 -3.95 -11.52
C VAL A 386 -13.08 -3.12 -10.86
#